data_AF-A0AAW9D010-F1
#
_entry.id   AF-A0AAW9D010-F1
#
_cell.length_a   1.000
_cell.length_b   1.000
_cell.length_c   1.000
_cell.angle_alpha   90.00
_cell.angle_beta   90.00
_cell.angle_gamma   90.00
#
_symmetry.space_group_name_H-M   'P 1'
#
loop_
_entity.id
_entity.type
_entity.pdbx_description
1 polymer ?
#
loop_
_entity_poly.entity_id
_entity_poly.type
_entity_poly.pdbx_seq_one_letter_code
_entity_poly.pdbx_strand_id
1 'polypeptide(L)'
;MPSVAQKVFEFVPIQESWTTKQIVAQVKATTKAQIDSRTADNCLARLKDAGLVREVTRGEFRRVRLATCGVEADAVDEAEPEVRAPVSESLNRRDSSASPIDLLSGIANRLTATVESIREIAVEIETAALVIEEQQAANGREADKLRQLQALLKTL
;
A
#
# COMPACT_ATOMS: atom_id res chain seq x y z
N MET A 1 -20.10 -12.25 5.02
CA MET A 1 -19.52 -13.01 3.89
C MET A 1 -18.02 -12.76 3.88
N PRO A 2 -17.15 -13.78 4.00
CA PRO A 2 -15.70 -13.60 3.96
C PRO A 2 -15.26 -13.07 2.58
N SER A 3 -14.32 -12.13 2.59
CA SER A 3 -13.80 -11.51 1.37
C SER A 3 -13.02 -12.53 0.53
N VAL A 4 -12.86 -12.27 -0.77
CA VAL A 4 -12.07 -13.12 -1.67
C VAL A 4 -10.63 -13.27 -1.16
N ALA A 5 -10.04 -12.21 -0.61
CA ALA A 5 -8.71 -12.22 -0.04
C ALA A 5 -8.60 -13.12 1.21
N GLN A 6 -9.62 -13.12 2.08
CA GLN A 6 -9.66 -13.98 3.26
C GLN A 6 -9.73 -15.46 2.87
N LYS A 7 -10.56 -15.79 1.86
CA LYS A 7 -10.62 -17.14 1.30
C LYS A 7 -9.28 -17.58 0.73
N VAL A 8 -8.67 -16.75 -0.13
CA VAL A 8 -7.35 -17.06 -0.70
C VAL A 8 -6.32 -17.28 0.41
N PHE A 9 -6.30 -16.39 1.42
CA PHE A 9 -5.43 -16.54 2.58
C PHE A 9 -5.62 -17.89 3.27
N GLU A 10 -6.87 -18.30 3.57
CA GLU A 10 -7.25 -19.58 4.20
C GLU A 10 -6.76 -20.85 3.47
N PHE A 11 -6.39 -20.74 2.20
CA PHE A 11 -5.82 -21.85 1.43
C PHE A 11 -4.31 -21.74 1.16
N VAL A 12 -3.64 -20.66 1.58
CA VAL A 12 -2.17 -20.59 1.53
C VAL A 12 -1.55 -21.50 2.62
N PRO A 13 -0.62 -22.40 2.27
CA PRO A 13 0.03 -23.29 3.23
C PRO A 13 0.91 -22.55 4.25
N ILE A 14 1.06 -23.17 5.43
CA ILE A 14 1.87 -22.66 6.56
C ILE A 14 3.30 -23.22 6.53
N GLN A 15 3.47 -24.48 6.13
CA GLN A 15 4.77 -25.18 6.16
C GLN A 15 5.47 -25.20 4.80
N GLU A 16 4.71 -25.37 3.71
CA GLU A 16 5.24 -25.46 2.34
C GLU A 16 5.01 -24.17 1.55
N SER A 17 5.67 -24.00 0.41
CA SER A 17 5.41 -22.87 -0.52
C SER A 17 4.60 -23.35 -1.71
N TRP A 18 3.52 -22.65 -2.05
CA TRP A 18 2.65 -23.02 -3.18
C TRP A 18 2.60 -21.91 -4.22
N THR A 19 2.45 -22.31 -5.48
CA THR A 19 2.22 -21.39 -6.59
C THR A 19 0.80 -20.82 -6.58
N THR A 20 0.59 -19.65 -7.21
CA THR A 20 -0.75 -19.07 -7.39
C THR A 20 -1.74 -20.10 -7.97
N LYS A 21 -1.30 -20.89 -8.95
CA LYS A 21 -2.16 -21.90 -9.60
C LYS A 21 -2.61 -22.99 -8.63
N GLN A 22 -1.73 -23.46 -7.75
CA GLN A 22 -2.07 -24.45 -6.72
C GLN A 22 -3.05 -23.89 -5.70
N ILE A 23 -2.84 -22.64 -5.26
CA ILE A 23 -3.74 -21.96 -4.32
C ILE A 23 -5.13 -21.79 -4.95
N VAL A 24 -5.22 -21.33 -6.20
CA VAL A 24 -6.49 -21.17 -6.93
C VAL A 24 -7.19 -22.51 -7.14
N ALA A 25 -6.45 -23.57 -7.50
CA ALA A 25 -7.00 -24.91 -7.64
C ALA A 25 -7.59 -25.42 -6.32
N GLN A 26 -6.91 -25.19 -5.20
CA GLN A 26 -7.39 -25.58 -3.87
C GLN A 26 -8.64 -24.79 -3.47
N VAL A 27 -8.66 -23.47 -3.71
CA VAL A 27 -9.85 -22.64 -3.42
C VAL A 27 -11.06 -23.12 -4.23
N LYS A 28 -10.84 -23.46 -5.51
CA LYS A 28 -11.87 -24.00 -6.39
C LYS A 28 -12.39 -25.34 -5.88
N ALA A 29 -11.49 -26.23 -5.45
CA ALA A 29 -11.84 -27.56 -4.94
C ALA A 29 -12.70 -27.46 -3.66
N THR A 30 -12.37 -26.58 -2.73
CA THR A 30 -13.07 -26.48 -1.44
C THR A 30 -14.31 -25.62 -1.47
N THR A 31 -14.27 -24.46 -2.14
CA THR A 31 -15.36 -23.46 -2.08
C THR A 31 -16.30 -23.55 -3.28
N LYS A 32 -15.96 -24.33 -4.32
CA LYS A 32 -16.61 -24.34 -5.65
C LYS A 32 -16.67 -22.96 -6.33
N ALA A 33 -15.95 -21.98 -5.80
CA ALA A 33 -15.88 -20.62 -6.33
C ALA A 33 -14.77 -20.55 -7.38
N GLN A 34 -15.07 -19.96 -8.53
CA GLN A 34 -14.09 -19.66 -9.56
C GLN A 34 -13.45 -18.30 -9.27
N ILE A 35 -12.16 -18.31 -8.92
CA ILE A 35 -11.34 -17.11 -8.79
C ILE A 35 -10.44 -17.04 -10.01
N ASP A 36 -10.43 -15.89 -10.68
CA ASP A 36 -9.51 -15.65 -11.79
C ASP A 36 -8.06 -15.52 -11.28
N SER A 37 -7.09 -15.99 -12.07
CA SER A 37 -5.68 -16.02 -11.68
C SER A 37 -5.15 -14.62 -11.40
N ARG A 38 -5.55 -13.62 -12.20
CA ARG A 38 -5.17 -12.21 -11.98
C ARG A 38 -5.73 -11.67 -10.66
N THR A 39 -6.96 -12.05 -10.32
CA THR A 39 -7.57 -11.65 -9.04
C THR A 39 -6.83 -12.28 -7.87
N ALA A 40 -6.44 -13.55 -7.99
CA ALA A 40 -5.65 -14.24 -6.98
C ALA A 40 -4.26 -13.62 -6.81
N ASP A 41 -3.56 -13.27 -7.90
CA ASP A 41 -2.26 -12.60 -7.86
C ASP A 41 -2.35 -11.23 -7.17
N ASN A 42 -3.37 -10.42 -7.50
CA ASN A 42 -3.60 -9.14 -6.84
C ASN A 42 -3.91 -9.31 -5.34
N CYS A 43 -4.68 -10.34 -4.97
CA CYS A 43 -4.93 -10.65 -3.56
C CYS A 43 -3.65 -11.09 -2.85
N LEU A 44 -2.84 -11.95 -3.46
CA LEU A 44 -1.56 -12.42 -2.89
C LEU A 44 -0.55 -11.28 -2.75
N ALA A 45 -0.49 -10.35 -3.72
CA ALA A 45 0.31 -9.14 -3.63
C ALA A 45 -0.13 -8.27 -2.44
N ARG A 46 -1.44 -8.03 -2.28
CA ARG A 46 -1.96 -7.26 -1.13
C ARG A 46 -1.74 -7.97 0.21
N LEU A 47 -1.83 -9.30 0.25
CA LEU A 47 -1.55 -10.11 1.44
C LEU A 47 -0.05 -10.11 1.80
N LYS A 48 0.82 -10.04 0.78
CA LYS A 48 2.26 -9.85 0.92
C LYS A 48 2.59 -8.46 1.47
N ASP A 49 1.98 -7.42 0.92
CA ASP A 49 2.16 -6.03 1.38
C ASP A 49 1.66 -5.85 2.83
N ALA A 50 0.60 -6.57 3.21
CA ALA A 50 0.09 -6.62 4.57
C ALA A 50 0.95 -7.48 5.54
N GLY A 51 1.98 -8.17 5.05
CA GLY A 51 2.87 -9.00 5.86
C GLY A 51 2.29 -10.34 6.33
N LEU A 52 1.14 -10.75 5.79
CA LEU A 52 0.46 -12.01 6.17
C LEU A 52 1.00 -13.22 5.40
N VAL A 53 1.54 -12.99 4.20
CA VAL A 53 2.09 -14.02 3.32
C VAL A 53 3.48 -13.57 2.85
N ARG A 54 4.43 -14.50 2.78
CA ARG A 54 5.77 -14.28 2.25
C ARG A 54 5.92 -15.04 0.93
N GLU A 55 6.57 -14.39 -0.03
CA GLU A 55 7.03 -15.03 -1.25
C GLU A 55 8.41 -15.66 -0.97
N VAL A 56 8.50 -16.99 -1.02
CA VAL A 56 9.74 -17.74 -0.71
C VAL A 56 10.63 -17.78 -1.96
N THR A 57 10.03 -18.15 -3.07
CA THR A 57 10.62 -18.17 -4.42
C THR A 57 9.69 -17.37 -5.32
N ARG A 58 10.19 -16.82 -6.43
CA ARG A 58 9.38 -16.04 -7.37
C ARG A 58 8.11 -16.82 -7.78
N GLY A 59 6.94 -16.32 -7.41
CA GLY A 59 5.64 -16.94 -7.69
C GLY A 59 5.20 -18.05 -6.73
N GLU A 60 5.93 -18.28 -5.63
CA GLU A 60 5.57 -19.23 -4.58
C GLU A 60 5.35 -18.53 -3.23
N PHE A 61 4.22 -18.84 -2.61
CA PHE A 61 3.70 -18.14 -1.45
C PHE A 61 3.54 -19.09 -0.26
N ARG A 62 3.89 -18.59 0.94
CA ARG A 62 3.72 -19.27 2.23
C ARG A 62 3.20 -18.28 3.26
N ARG A 63 2.33 -18.71 4.18
CA ARG A 63 1.89 -17.85 5.28
C ARG A 63 3.04 -17.50 6.23
N VAL A 64 3.03 -16.26 6.70
CA VAL A 64 3.89 -15.86 7.81
C VAL A 64 3.26 -16.38 9.10
N ARG A 65 3.97 -17.26 9.82
CA ARG A 65 3.58 -17.62 11.19
C ARG A 65 3.75 -16.37 12.06
N LEU A 66 2.64 -15.73 12.41
CA LEU A 66 2.64 -14.78 13.52
C LEU A 66 2.80 -15.62 14.78
N ALA A 67 4.04 -15.72 15.27
CA ALA A 67 4.33 -16.38 16.53
C ALA A 67 3.61 -15.62 17.65
N THR A 68 2.40 -16.04 17.98
CA THR A 68 1.84 -15.79 19.31
C THR A 68 2.71 -16.58 20.27
N CYS A 69 3.66 -15.88 20.91
CA CYS A 69 4.44 -16.31 22.08
C CYS A 69 4.54 -17.83 22.28
N GLY A 70 5.58 -18.46 21.73
CA GLY A 70 5.84 -19.89 21.89
C GLY A 70 7.00 -20.32 21.03
N VAL A 71 7.99 -20.94 21.67
CA VAL A 71 9.32 -21.31 21.17
C VAL A 71 9.23 -22.37 20.05
N GLU A 72 10.38 -22.57 19.38
CA GLU A 72 10.78 -23.70 18.52
C GLU A 72 10.68 -23.40 17.01
N ALA A 73 11.77 -22.94 16.38
CA ALA A 73 12.93 -23.73 15.93
C ALA A 73 12.54 -24.79 14.89
N ASP A 74 12.70 -24.43 13.61
CA ASP A 74 13.05 -25.38 12.57
C ASP A 74 13.84 -24.64 11.50
N ALA A 75 15.16 -24.65 11.70
CA ALA A 75 16.16 -24.21 10.77
C ALA A 75 17.21 -25.32 10.70
N VAL A 76 17.03 -26.25 9.77
CA VAL A 76 18.01 -27.20 9.20
C VAL A 76 17.32 -27.68 7.91
N ASP A 77 17.88 -27.83 6.71
CA ASP A 77 19.22 -27.85 6.11
C ASP A 77 18.93 -27.63 4.59
N GLU A 78 19.75 -27.04 3.72
CA GLU A 78 21.06 -27.54 3.29
C GLU A 78 22.01 -26.38 2.91
N ALA A 79 23.23 -26.47 3.45
CA ALA A 79 24.46 -25.84 2.94
C ALA A 79 24.94 -26.58 1.66
N GLU A 80 25.62 -25.95 0.68
CA GLU A 80 27.09 -25.73 0.61
C GLU A 80 27.48 -25.21 -0.82
N PRO A 81 28.74 -24.82 -1.17
CA PRO A 81 29.49 -23.61 -0.76
C PRO A 81 30.27 -22.88 -1.91
N GLU A 82 30.98 -21.79 -1.54
CA GLU A 82 32.06 -21.05 -2.26
C GLU A 82 31.72 -20.25 -3.55
N VAL A 83 32.16 -19.01 -3.81
CA VAL A 83 33.50 -18.38 -3.65
C VAL A 83 33.38 -16.83 -3.49
N ARG A 84 34.27 -16.25 -2.66
CA ARG A 84 34.84 -14.87 -2.56
C ARG A 84 34.50 -13.88 -3.71
N ALA A 85 34.31 -12.56 -3.55
CA ALA A 85 35.00 -11.54 -2.73
C ALA A 85 34.20 -10.19 -2.79
N PRO A 86 34.68 -9.01 -2.31
CA PRO A 86 33.96 -8.22 -1.30
C PRO A 86 33.49 -6.82 -1.76
N VAL A 87 32.95 -6.10 -0.78
CA VAL A 87 32.72 -4.64 -0.68
C VAL A 87 31.52 -4.06 -1.44
N SER A 88 30.48 -3.73 -0.67
CA SER A 88 29.81 -2.43 -0.72
C SER A 88 28.99 -2.27 0.56
N GLU A 89 29.51 -1.49 1.50
CA GLU A 89 28.70 -0.85 2.53
C GLU A 89 27.58 -0.08 1.86
N SER A 90 26.34 -0.44 2.15
CA SER A 90 25.17 0.40 1.89
C SER A 90 24.09 0.02 2.89
N LEU A 91 24.20 0.65 4.07
CA LEU A 91 23.09 1.28 4.79
C LEU A 91 21.71 0.64 4.56
N ASN A 92 21.41 -0.42 5.31
CA ASN A 92 20.08 -0.68 5.89
C ASN A 92 20.10 -1.99 6.66
N ARG A 93 20.98 -2.08 7.67
CA ARG A 93 20.72 -2.99 8.78
C ARG A 93 19.58 -2.37 9.59
N ARG A 94 18.34 -2.58 9.15
CA ARG A 94 17.19 -2.38 10.01
C ARG A 94 17.33 -3.42 11.12
N ASP A 95 17.71 -2.96 12.29
CA ASP A 95 17.77 -3.74 13.51
C ASP A 95 16.50 -4.57 13.62
N SER A 96 16.67 -5.88 13.48
CA SER A 96 15.60 -6.87 13.49
C SER A 96 15.18 -7.21 14.92
N SER A 97 15.10 -6.19 15.77
CA SER A 97 14.66 -6.28 17.16
C SER A 97 13.90 -5.02 17.57
N ALA A 98 13.09 -4.45 16.68
CA ALA A 98 12.13 -3.43 17.11
C ALA A 98 11.17 -4.09 18.10
N SER A 99 11.19 -3.63 19.34
CA SER A 99 10.24 -4.11 20.35
C SER A 99 8.80 -3.78 19.87
N PRO A 100 7.77 -4.51 20.35
CA PRO A 100 6.38 -4.16 20.04
C PRO A 100 6.03 -2.69 20.35
N ILE A 101 6.73 -2.08 21.31
CA ILE A 101 6.61 -0.66 21.67
C ILE A 101 7.19 0.24 20.58
N ASP A 102 8.33 -0.12 19.98
CA ASP A 102 8.94 0.63 18.88
C ASP A 102 8.05 0.61 17.62
N LEU A 103 7.39 -0.52 17.36
CA LEU A 103 6.40 -0.62 16.27
C LEU A 103 5.19 0.30 16.54
N LEU A 104 4.67 0.30 17.77
CA LEU A 104 3.57 1.18 18.14
C LEU A 104 3.96 2.66 18.03
N SER A 105 5.17 3.01 18.48
CA SER A 105 5.72 4.36 18.35
C SER A 105 5.85 4.77 16.88
N GLY A 106 6.34 3.86 16.02
CA GLY A 106 6.41 4.10 14.58
C GLY A 106 5.04 4.33 13.94
N ILE A 107 4.01 3.56 14.34
CA ILE A 107 2.63 3.76 13.86
C ILE A 107 2.08 5.10 14.35
N ALA A 108 2.27 5.45 15.63
CA ALA A 108 1.83 6.72 16.19
C ALA A 108 2.48 7.91 15.48
N ASN A 109 3.79 7.87 15.24
CA ASN A 109 4.51 8.93 14.53
C ASN A 109 4.02 9.07 13.09
N ARG A 110 3.75 7.96 12.39
CA ARG A 110 3.17 8.00 11.04
C ARG A 110 1.77 8.61 11.05
N LEU A 111 0.95 8.29 12.04
CA LEU A 111 -0.38 8.89 12.20
C LEU A 111 -0.28 10.40 12.42
N THR A 112 0.61 10.85 13.31
CA THR A 112 0.83 12.27 13.55
C THR A 112 1.30 13.00 12.29
N ALA A 113 2.23 12.40 11.53
CA ALA A 113 2.69 12.96 10.26
C ALA A 113 1.54 13.06 9.23
N THR A 114 0.66 12.05 9.15
CA THR A 114 -0.51 12.13 8.25
C THR A 114 -1.51 13.22 8.68
N VAL A 115 -1.71 13.42 9.98
CA VAL A 115 -2.58 14.50 10.49
C VAL A 115 -2.02 15.86 10.12
N GLU A 116 -0.69 16.04 10.21
CA GLU A 116 -0.06 17.29 9.81
C GLU A 116 -0.19 17.57 8.32
N SER A 117 0.00 16.54 7.47
CA SER A 117 -0.23 16.66 6.03
C SER A 117 -1.70 17.01 5.70
N ILE A 118 -2.67 16.46 6.43
CA ILE A 118 -4.09 16.81 6.25
C ILE A 118 -4.33 18.28 6.60
N ARG A 119 -3.69 18.81 7.65
CA ARG A 119 -3.80 20.23 8.02
C ARG A 119 -3.18 21.14 6.96
N GLU A 120 -2.01 20.78 6.45
CA GLU A 120 -1.36 21.53 5.38
C GLU A 120 -2.25 21.63 4.14
N ILE A 121 -2.82 20.50 3.69
CA ILE A 121 -3.78 20.47 2.58
C ILE A 121 -5.00 21.35 2.86
N ALA A 122 -5.51 21.37 4.09
CA ALA A 122 -6.63 22.25 4.44
C ALA A 122 -6.28 23.73 4.30
N VAL A 123 -5.08 24.14 4.74
CA VAL A 123 -4.57 25.52 4.57
C VAL A 123 -4.39 25.87 3.09
N GLU A 124 -3.89 24.92 2.29
CA GLU A 124 -3.77 25.10 0.84
C GLU A 124 -5.14 25.30 0.17
N ILE A 125 -6.17 24.55 0.58
CA ILE A 125 -7.54 24.70 0.07
C ILE A 125 -8.11 26.07 0.41
N GLU A 126 -7.95 26.53 1.66
CA GLU A 126 -8.40 27.85 2.09
C GLU A 126 -7.70 28.96 1.29
N THR A 127 -6.39 28.83 1.09
CA THR A 127 -5.60 29.77 0.29
C THR A 127 -6.05 29.78 -1.17
N ALA A 128 -6.26 28.61 -1.77
CA ALA A 128 -6.75 28.49 -3.14
C ALA A 128 -8.14 29.11 -3.30
N ALA A 129 -9.03 28.94 -2.31
CA ALA A 129 -10.35 29.54 -2.32
C ALA A 129 -10.29 31.08 -2.35
N LEU A 130 -9.41 31.69 -1.54
CA LEU A 130 -9.19 33.14 -1.55
C LEU A 130 -8.70 33.64 -2.92
N VAL A 131 -7.74 32.94 -3.51
CA VAL A 131 -7.21 33.28 -4.85
C VAL A 131 -8.30 33.18 -5.92
N ILE A 132 -9.14 32.15 -5.86
CA ILE A 132 -10.26 31.98 -6.79
C ILE A 132 -11.27 33.14 -6.66
N GLU A 133 -11.60 33.54 -5.43
CA GLU A 133 -12.52 34.66 -5.19
C GLU A 133 -11.96 35.98 -5.74
N GLU A 134 -10.68 36.26 -5.50
CA GLU A 134 -10.00 37.45 -6.04
C GLU A 134 -10.00 37.45 -7.57
N GLN A 135 -9.69 36.31 -8.20
CA GLN A 135 -9.72 36.17 -9.65
C GLN A 135 -11.14 36.35 -10.22
N GLN A 136 -12.17 35.80 -9.56
CA GLN A 136 -13.55 35.99 -9.97
C GLN A 136 -13.98 37.46 -9.88
N ALA A 137 -13.60 38.17 -8.82
CA ALA A 137 -13.87 39.59 -8.67
C ALA A 137 -13.16 40.43 -9.76
N ALA A 138 -11.90 40.12 -10.06
CA ALA A 138 -11.17 40.79 -11.14
C ALA A 138 -11.83 40.56 -12.51
N ASN A 139 -12.16 39.31 -12.84
CA ASN A 139 -12.84 38.95 -14.08
C ASN A 139 -14.22 39.62 -14.20
N GLY A 140 -14.97 39.72 -13.10
CA GLY A 140 -16.26 40.42 -13.07
C GLY A 140 -16.12 41.90 -13.45
N ARG A 141 -15.13 42.60 -12.86
CA ARG A 141 -14.84 44.01 -13.19
C ARG A 141 -14.43 44.18 -14.65
N GLU A 142 -13.62 43.28 -15.18
CA GLU A 142 -13.23 43.31 -16.60
C GLU A 142 -14.43 43.07 -17.53
N ALA A 143 -15.27 42.08 -17.22
CA ALA A 143 -16.49 41.81 -17.97
C ALA A 143 -17.44 43.01 -17.98
N ASP A 144 -17.58 43.73 -16.85
CA ASP A 144 -18.41 44.93 -16.77
C ASP A 144 -17.83 46.09 -17.60
N LYS A 145 -16.51 46.30 -17.57
CA LYS A 145 -15.85 47.28 -18.47
C LYS A 145 -16.07 46.92 -19.93
N LEU A 146 -15.94 45.65 -20.30
CA LEU A 146 -16.20 45.19 -21.68
C LEU A 146 -17.66 45.45 -22.09
N ARG A 147 -18.64 45.19 -21.21
CA ARG A 147 -20.06 45.51 -21.47
C ARG A 147 -20.29 47.01 -21.65
N GLN A 148 -19.66 47.84 -20.81
CA GLN A 148 -19.75 49.30 -20.93
C GLN A 148 -19.19 49.78 -22.27
N LEU A 149 -18.02 49.28 -22.68
CA LEU A 149 -17.43 49.59 -23.99
C LEU A 149 -18.34 49.15 -25.14
N GLN A 150 -18.90 47.94 -25.07
CA GLN A 150 -19.85 47.44 -26.07
C GLN A 150 -21.12 48.31 -26.14
N ALA A 151 -21.63 48.80 -25.00
CA ALA A 151 -22.79 49.68 -24.98
C ALA A 151 -22.49 51.02 -25.66
N LEU A 152 -21.35 51.63 -25.35
CA LEU A 152 -20.91 52.89 -25.98
C LEU A 152 -20.72 52.73 -27.50
N LEU A 153 -20.14 51.61 -27.94
CA LEU A 153 -19.95 51.33 -29.37
C LEU A 153 -21.28 51.09 -30.11
N LYS A 154 -22.34 50.60 -29.44
CA LYS A 154 -23.67 50.44 -30.05
C LYS A 154 -24.44 51.75 -30.16
N THR A 155 -24.06 52.77 -29.40
CA THR A 155 -24.70 54.10 -29.41
C THR A 155 -24.08 55.08 -30.39
N LEU A 156 -23.01 54.69 -31.08
CA LEU A 156 -22.37 55.41 -32.19
C LEU A 156 -22.91 54.88 -33.53
#